data_AF-Q2LEV5-F1
#
_entry.id   AF-Q2LEV5-F1
#
_cell.length_a   1.000
_cell.length_b   1.000
_cell.length_c   1.000
_cell.angle_alpha   90.00
_cell.angle_beta   90.00
_cell.angle_gamma   90.00
#
_symmetry.space_group_name_H-M   'P 1'
#
loop_
_entity.id
_entity.type
_entity.pdbx_description
1 polymer ?
#
loop_
_entity_poly.entity_id
_entity_poly.type
_entity_poly.pdbx_seq_one_letter_code
_entity_poly.pdbx_strand_id
1 'polypeptide(L)'
;MKAHGHEDPYGQPYELNASTELEFVAMMRVMVERSGRTRGQIAAFGNLPRSTVYHFVAAKTRTMPKNPEQVQDFAVACGLNPIGVRRVMWLWEKIRDEQFREAQSRSFSVNVAQSRSFPVNVADDVVDGELIEDAEALELSPRLREHLRRAIQEGYPVEVGKDEAERDFTAGDQDAEATAGAMRDVVVHGDFTVNNRVDAAAEDGGDQEGDDPPAQPLLVSALRDGEMFGRLMILLLFASAFVLVLFIVVVSMITSNLMAAVGAVVGLVSLVAALLFWGFNYINTSPRVPPCNHASGKPPPWH
;
A
#
# COMPACT_ATOMS: atom_id res chain seq x y z
N MET A 1 -12.56 -47.46 28.84
CA MET A 1 -12.04 -46.08 28.93
C MET A 1 -11.37 -45.70 27.61
N LYS A 2 -12.07 -44.97 26.73
CA LYS A 2 -11.46 -44.22 25.62
C LYS A 2 -12.25 -42.92 25.50
N ALA A 3 -11.77 -41.89 26.18
CA ALA A 3 -12.31 -40.54 26.07
C ALA A 3 -11.87 -39.98 24.70
N HIS A 4 -12.74 -40.13 23.69
CA HIS A 4 -12.64 -39.37 22.44
C HIS A 4 -13.23 -37.98 22.67
N GLY A 5 -12.54 -37.18 23.48
CA GLY A 5 -12.71 -35.73 23.54
C GLY A 5 -11.45 -35.09 22.97
N HIS A 6 -11.29 -35.13 21.64
CA HIS A 6 -10.22 -34.42 20.95
C HIS A 6 -10.81 -33.17 20.27
N GLU A 7 -11.32 -32.27 21.10
CA GLU A 7 -11.51 -30.88 20.72
C GLU A 7 -10.13 -30.21 20.65
N ASP A 8 -9.41 -30.43 19.55
CA ASP A 8 -8.65 -29.33 18.95
C ASP A 8 -8.24 -29.69 17.52
N PRO A 9 -9.21 -29.82 16.59
CA PRO A 9 -8.90 -30.47 15.33
C PRO A 9 -7.90 -29.70 14.47
N TYR A 10 -7.75 -28.37 14.61
CA TYR A 10 -6.77 -27.59 13.83
C TYR A 10 -6.37 -26.28 14.52
N GLY A 11 -5.47 -26.39 15.50
CA GLY A 11 -4.56 -25.33 15.97
C GLY A 11 -5.25 -24.12 16.61
N GLN A 12 -5.04 -23.94 17.91
CA GLN A 12 -5.57 -22.78 18.60
C GLN A 12 -5.05 -21.47 17.98
N PRO A 13 -5.91 -20.46 17.79
CA PRO A 13 -5.53 -19.21 17.12
C PRO A 13 -4.40 -18.44 17.81
N TYR A 14 -4.08 -18.76 19.07
CA TYR A 14 -3.02 -18.10 19.84
C TYR A 14 -1.59 -18.44 19.36
N GLU A 15 -1.38 -19.51 18.60
CA GLU A 15 -0.04 -19.89 18.11
C GLU A 15 0.30 -19.26 16.76
N LEU A 16 -0.69 -18.64 16.10
CA LEU A 16 -0.51 -17.89 14.86
C LEU A 16 -0.18 -16.44 15.20
N ASN A 17 1.08 -16.21 15.57
CA ASN A 17 1.64 -14.88 15.78
C ASN A 17 2.96 -14.76 15.02
N ALA A 18 3.04 -13.72 14.19
CA ALA A 18 4.25 -13.29 13.51
C ALA A 18 4.26 -11.76 13.48
N SER A 19 5.38 -11.17 13.86
CA SER A 19 5.62 -9.72 13.81
C SER A 19 6.58 -9.32 12.70
N THR A 20 7.37 -10.27 12.20
CA THR A 20 8.34 -10.05 11.12
C THR A 20 8.16 -11.04 9.98
N GLU A 21 8.70 -10.72 8.80
CA GLU A 21 8.71 -11.61 7.63
C GLU A 21 9.40 -12.96 7.92
N LEU A 22 10.49 -12.95 8.69
CA LEU A 22 11.19 -14.17 9.09
C LEU A 22 10.34 -15.04 10.00
N GLU A 23 9.64 -14.44 10.96
CA GLU A 23 8.70 -15.13 11.84
C GLU A 23 7.52 -15.71 11.05
N PHE A 24 7.02 -14.99 10.05
CA PHE A 24 5.93 -15.46 9.19
C PHE A 24 6.34 -16.71 8.40
N VAL A 25 7.54 -16.70 7.80
CA VAL A 25 8.06 -17.88 7.08
C VAL A 25 8.30 -19.05 8.04
N ALA A 26 8.79 -18.79 9.26
CA ALA A 26 8.93 -19.82 10.29
C ALA A 26 7.57 -20.41 10.69
N MET A 27 6.56 -19.57 10.87
CA MET A 27 5.18 -19.99 11.15
C MET A 27 4.62 -20.89 10.04
N MET A 28 4.85 -20.57 8.76
CA MET A 28 4.42 -21.42 7.64
C MET A 28 5.06 -22.82 7.68
N ARG A 29 6.31 -22.95 8.13
CA ARG A 29 6.98 -24.26 8.29
C ARG A 29 6.33 -25.07 9.41
N VAL A 30 6.06 -24.44 10.54
CA VAL A 30 5.36 -25.06 11.67
C VAL A 30 3.96 -25.53 11.26
N MET A 31 3.24 -24.76 10.43
CA MET A 31 1.94 -25.17 9.88
C MET A 31 2.04 -26.47 9.08
N VAL A 32 3.07 -26.64 8.25
CA VAL A 32 3.28 -27.88 7.49
C VAL A 32 3.58 -29.05 8.40
N GLU A 33 4.51 -28.87 9.34
CA GLU A 33 4.87 -29.92 10.30
C GLU A 33 3.67 -30.42 11.09
N ARG A 34 2.81 -29.49 11.55
CA ARG A 34 1.59 -29.81 12.30
C ARG A 34 0.47 -30.38 11.46
N SER A 35 0.38 -30.02 10.18
CA SER A 35 -0.63 -30.58 9.28
C SER A 35 -0.49 -32.09 9.10
N GLY A 36 0.70 -32.65 9.34
CA GLY A 36 1.04 -34.04 9.05
C GLY A 36 1.04 -34.37 7.55
N ARG A 37 0.85 -33.37 6.67
CA ARG A 37 0.79 -33.54 5.22
C ARG A 37 2.17 -33.37 4.61
N THR A 38 2.46 -34.19 3.62
CA THR A 38 3.65 -34.00 2.78
C THR A 38 3.48 -32.75 1.92
N ARG A 39 4.60 -32.14 1.51
CA ARG A 39 4.60 -30.96 0.62
C ARG A 39 3.88 -31.23 -0.71
N GLY A 40 3.97 -32.46 -1.22
CA GLY A 40 3.25 -32.88 -2.43
C GLY A 40 1.74 -32.94 -2.25
N GLN A 41 1.27 -33.38 -1.07
CA GLN A 41 -0.15 -33.36 -0.73
C GLN A 41 -0.65 -31.91 -0.57
N ILE A 42 0.11 -31.05 0.12
CA ILE A 42 -0.26 -29.63 0.27
C ILE A 42 -0.38 -28.96 -1.10
N ALA A 43 0.55 -29.23 -2.03
CA ALA A 43 0.47 -28.72 -3.40
C ALA A 43 -0.81 -29.18 -4.12
N ALA A 44 -1.18 -30.46 -3.99
CA ALA A 44 -2.39 -31.00 -4.60
C ALA A 44 -3.67 -30.44 -3.97
N PHE A 45 -3.76 -30.39 -2.64
CA PHE A 45 -4.95 -29.88 -1.93
C PHE A 45 -5.16 -28.38 -2.12
N GLY A 46 -4.08 -27.60 -2.18
CA GLY A 46 -4.13 -26.15 -2.37
C GLY A 46 -4.15 -25.71 -3.82
N ASN A 47 -4.15 -26.64 -4.79
CA ASN A 47 -3.98 -26.31 -6.21
C ASN A 47 -2.76 -25.41 -6.48
N LEU A 48 -1.68 -25.61 -5.72
CA LEU A 48 -0.45 -24.83 -5.81
C LEU A 48 0.60 -25.56 -6.66
N PRO A 49 1.42 -24.85 -7.46
CA PRO A 49 2.59 -25.44 -8.06
C PRO A 49 3.49 -26.06 -6.97
N ARG A 50 3.98 -27.28 -7.18
CA ARG A 50 4.88 -27.95 -6.21
C ARG A 50 6.07 -27.07 -5.85
N SER A 51 6.69 -26.43 -6.85
CA SER A 51 7.82 -25.50 -6.67
C SER A 51 7.50 -24.37 -5.69
N THR A 52 6.28 -23.82 -5.73
CA THR A 52 5.81 -22.79 -4.80
C THR A 52 5.78 -23.31 -3.36
N VAL A 53 5.21 -24.49 -3.13
CA VAL A 53 5.14 -25.10 -1.79
C VAL A 53 6.55 -25.37 -1.26
N TYR A 54 7.45 -25.92 -2.10
CA TYR A 54 8.86 -26.12 -1.71
C TYR A 54 9.55 -24.80 -1.38
N HIS A 55 9.31 -23.73 -2.14
CA HIS A 55 9.88 -22.41 -1.89
C HIS A 55 9.38 -21.82 -0.55
N PHE A 56 8.08 -21.95 -0.24
CA PHE A 56 7.49 -21.41 0.99
C PHE A 56 8.12 -22.01 2.25
N VAL A 57 8.45 -23.31 2.22
CA VAL A 57 8.96 -24.03 3.39
C VAL A 57 10.47 -24.31 3.35
N ALA A 58 11.17 -23.87 2.31
CA ALA A 58 12.61 -24.07 2.21
C ALA A 58 13.32 -23.31 3.34
N ALA A 59 14.26 -23.99 4.02
CA ALA A 59 15.00 -23.44 5.16
C ALA A 59 15.75 -22.14 4.82
N LYS A 60 16.19 -22.00 3.56
CA LYS A 60 16.91 -20.84 3.04
C LYS A 60 16.00 -19.66 2.69
N THR A 61 14.71 -19.90 2.46
CA THR A 61 13.77 -18.83 2.14
C THR A 61 13.58 -17.95 3.36
N ARG A 62 13.87 -16.66 3.18
CA ARG A 62 13.67 -15.61 4.18
C ARG A 62 12.62 -14.60 3.76
N THR A 63 12.08 -14.75 2.55
CA THR A 63 11.16 -13.80 1.95
C THR A 63 9.73 -14.32 2.02
N MET A 64 8.80 -13.42 2.31
CA MET A 64 7.38 -13.66 2.38
C MET A 64 6.82 -13.86 0.97
N PRO A 65 5.82 -14.73 0.79
CA PRO A 65 5.12 -14.86 -0.48
C PRO A 65 4.48 -13.53 -0.91
N LYS A 66 4.60 -13.19 -2.20
CA LYS A 66 4.05 -11.94 -2.76
C LYS A 66 2.56 -12.03 -3.10
N ASN A 67 2.06 -13.23 -3.38
CA ASN A 67 0.67 -13.45 -3.81
C ASN A 67 -0.18 -13.88 -2.59
N PRO A 68 -1.19 -13.08 -2.20
CA PRO A 68 -2.07 -13.41 -1.07
C PRO A 68 -2.88 -14.69 -1.30
N GLU A 69 -3.36 -14.93 -2.52
CA GLU A 69 -4.18 -16.10 -2.84
C GLU A 69 -3.40 -17.40 -2.57
N GLN A 70 -2.11 -17.42 -2.94
CA GLN A 70 -1.25 -18.58 -2.69
C GLN A 70 -1.02 -18.84 -1.20
N VAL A 71 -1.00 -17.80 -0.37
CA VAL A 71 -0.87 -17.92 1.09
C VAL A 71 -2.16 -18.49 1.69
N GLN A 72 -3.30 -18.01 1.21
CA GLN A 72 -4.61 -18.51 1.61
C GLN A 72 -4.78 -19.99 1.26
N ASP A 73 -4.53 -20.35 0.01
CA ASP A 73 -4.61 -21.73 -0.49
C ASP A 73 -3.66 -22.65 0.26
N PHE A 74 -2.45 -22.18 0.57
CA PHE A 74 -1.48 -22.91 1.39
C PHE A 74 -2.01 -23.15 2.81
N ALA A 75 -2.59 -22.14 3.46
CA ALA A 75 -3.16 -22.27 4.80
C ALA A 75 -4.34 -23.25 4.85
N VAL A 76 -5.22 -23.19 3.85
CA VAL A 76 -6.33 -24.15 3.68
C VAL A 76 -5.79 -25.55 3.44
N ALA A 77 -4.78 -25.70 2.59
CA ALA A 77 -4.14 -26.98 2.30
C ALA A 77 -3.36 -27.57 3.49
N CYS A 78 -2.92 -26.74 4.44
CA CYS A 78 -2.41 -27.16 5.74
C CYS A 78 -3.52 -27.61 6.72
N GLY A 79 -4.79 -27.44 6.35
CA GLY A 79 -5.95 -27.88 7.13
C GLY A 79 -6.42 -26.86 8.15
N LEU A 80 -5.98 -25.61 8.08
CA LEU A 80 -6.45 -24.59 9.02
C LEU A 80 -7.96 -24.37 8.86
N ASN A 81 -8.64 -24.17 10.00
CA ASN A 81 -10.04 -23.76 9.99
C ASN A 81 -10.18 -22.33 9.38
N PRO A 82 -11.39 -21.92 8.96
CA PRO A 82 -11.60 -20.61 8.34
C PRO A 82 -11.17 -19.41 9.20
N ILE A 83 -11.23 -19.52 10.53
CA ILE A 83 -10.79 -18.47 11.46
C ILE A 83 -9.26 -18.37 11.44
N GLY A 84 -8.55 -19.49 11.48
CA GLY A 84 -7.10 -19.59 11.38
C GLY A 84 -6.59 -19.07 10.04
N VAL A 85 -7.26 -19.42 8.94
CA VAL A 85 -6.94 -18.88 7.61
C VAL A 85 -7.06 -17.35 7.59
N ARG A 86 -8.17 -16.79 8.11
CA ARG A 86 -8.33 -15.33 8.22
C ARG A 86 -7.23 -14.70 9.07
N ARG A 87 -6.81 -15.34 10.16
CA ARG A 87 -5.73 -14.85 11.01
C ARG A 87 -4.38 -14.83 10.29
N VAL A 88 -4.04 -15.89 9.54
CA VAL A 88 -2.81 -15.94 8.72
C VAL A 88 -2.82 -14.83 7.68
N MET A 89 -3.96 -14.62 6.99
CA MET A 89 -4.09 -13.57 5.99
C MET A 89 -3.96 -12.17 6.58
N TRP A 90 -4.57 -11.93 7.74
CA TRP A 90 -4.42 -10.66 8.46
C TRP A 90 -2.96 -10.39 8.87
N LEU A 91 -2.23 -11.41 9.34
CA LEU A 91 -0.81 -11.27 9.67
C LEU A 91 0.04 -10.95 8.44
N TRP A 92 -0.23 -11.65 7.34
CA TRP A 92 0.48 -11.43 6.08
C TRP A 92 0.31 -9.98 5.59
N GLU A 93 -0.92 -9.46 5.60
CA GLU A 93 -1.24 -8.09 5.19
C GLU A 93 -0.56 -7.08 6.10
N LYS A 94 -0.68 -7.26 7.42
CA LYS A 94 -0.05 -6.39 8.42
C LYS A 94 1.47 -6.28 8.22
N ILE A 95 2.17 -7.41 8.08
CA ILE A 95 3.63 -7.43 7.92
C ILE A 95 4.02 -6.75 6.60
N ARG A 96 3.23 -6.95 5.54
CA ARG A 96 3.49 -6.33 4.23
C ARG A 96 3.36 -4.81 4.27
N ASP A 97 2.33 -4.31 4.95
CA ASP A 97 2.10 -2.87 5.12
C ASP A 97 3.21 -2.21 5.95
N GLU A 98 3.68 -2.89 7.00
CA GLU A 98 4.82 -2.45 7.80
C GLU A 98 6.09 -2.35 6.95
N GLN A 99 6.38 -3.36 6.12
CA GLN A 99 7.51 -3.31 5.18
C GLN A 99 7.39 -2.17 4.17
N PHE A 100 6.19 -1.90 3.66
CA PHE A 100 5.96 -0.79 2.73
C PHE A 100 6.19 0.57 3.41
N ARG A 101 5.68 0.74 4.64
CA ARG A 101 5.93 1.96 5.44
C ARG A 101 7.41 2.17 5.74
N GLU A 102 8.14 1.12 6.11
CA GLU A 102 9.57 1.20 6.34
C GLU A 102 10.33 1.60 5.07
N ALA A 103 9.99 0.99 3.93
CA ALA A 103 10.60 1.32 2.64
C ALA A 103 10.32 2.78 2.25
N GLN A 104 9.08 3.26 2.45
CA GLN A 104 8.71 4.65 2.21
C GLN A 104 9.49 5.60 3.13
N SER A 105 9.63 5.26 4.42
CA SER A 105 10.38 6.06 5.39
C SER A 105 11.87 6.15 5.03
N ARG A 106 12.48 5.03 4.58
CA ARG A 106 13.88 5.01 4.10
C ARG A 106 14.06 5.86 2.84
N SER A 107 13.12 5.80 1.90
CA SER A 107 13.18 6.61 0.69
C SER A 107 13.08 8.12 0.98
N PHE A 108 12.32 8.50 2.00
CA PHE A 108 12.19 9.88 2.43
C PHE A 108 13.49 10.40 3.08
N SER A 109 14.14 9.60 3.93
CA SER A 109 15.39 9.99 4.59
C SER A 109 16.56 10.20 3.61
N VAL A 110 16.64 9.39 2.54
CA VAL A 110 17.72 9.52 1.54
C VAL A 110 17.58 10.83 0.76
N ASN A 111 16.36 11.24 0.40
CA ASN A 111 16.12 12.48 -0.34
C ASN A 111 16.39 13.74 0.51
N VAL A 112 16.17 13.68 1.83
CA VAL A 112 16.50 14.80 2.73
C VAL A 112 18.00 14.95 2.91
N ALA A 113 18.74 13.84 3.02
CA ALA A 113 20.21 13.87 3.08
C ALA A 113 20.83 14.38 1.76
N GLN A 114 20.27 13.97 0.61
CA GLN A 114 20.77 14.37 -0.70
C GLN A 114 20.44 15.82 -1.07
N SER A 115 19.37 16.41 -0.50
CA SER A 115 19.05 17.82 -0.69
C SER A 115 19.96 18.78 0.08
N ARG A 116 20.75 18.26 1.04
CA ARG A 116 21.73 19.05 1.83
C ARG A 116 23.13 19.09 1.22
N SER A 117 23.38 18.40 0.10
CA SER A 117 24.69 18.39 -0.56
C SER A 117 24.80 19.37 -1.73
N PHE A 118 24.01 20.45 -1.76
CA PHE A 118 24.39 21.63 -2.54
C PHE A 118 25.36 22.45 -1.68
N PRO A 119 26.65 22.52 -2.05
CA PRO A 119 27.54 23.50 -1.45
C PRO A 119 27.03 24.87 -1.85
N VAL A 120 26.27 25.51 -0.96
CA VAL A 120 26.15 26.96 -1.00
C VAL A 120 27.56 27.44 -0.67
N ASN A 121 28.32 27.84 -1.70
CA ASN A 121 29.49 28.68 -1.53
C ASN A 121 29.00 29.99 -0.89
N VAL A 122 28.85 29.99 0.42
CA VAL A 122 28.84 31.20 1.22
C VAL A 122 30.30 31.62 1.24
N ALA A 123 30.67 32.49 0.31
CA ALA A 123 31.94 33.18 0.39
C ALA A 123 32.00 33.87 1.76
N ASP A 124 33.11 33.63 2.47
CA ASP A 124 33.51 34.34 3.68
C ASP A 124 33.63 35.83 3.38
N ASP A 125 32.53 36.58 3.47
CA ASP A 125 32.58 38.01 3.71
C ASP A 125 32.40 38.23 5.21
N VAL A 126 33.55 38.42 5.87
CA VAL A 126 33.69 38.93 7.23
C VAL A 126 33.00 40.30 7.28
N VAL A 127 31.81 40.35 7.86
CA VAL A 127 31.13 41.60 8.25
C VAL A 127 31.20 41.69 9.77
N ASP A 128 31.91 42.72 10.23
CA ASP A 128 32.05 43.08 11.63
C ASP A 128 30.69 43.28 12.31
N GLY A 129 30.61 42.85 13.56
CA GLY A 129 29.38 42.73 14.33
C GLY A 129 28.57 44.03 14.43
N GLU A 130 27.37 44.00 13.87
CA GLU A 130 26.27 44.88 14.24
C GLU A 130 25.13 44.00 14.76
N LEU A 131 24.64 44.31 15.96
CA LEU A 131 23.55 43.62 16.62
C LEU A 131 22.29 43.77 15.76
N ILE A 132 21.88 42.70 15.06
CA ILE A 132 20.60 42.69 14.33
C ILE A 132 19.49 42.44 15.34
N GLU A 133 18.80 43.51 15.75
CA GLU A 133 17.57 43.45 16.55
C GLU A 133 16.30 43.13 15.72
N ASP A 134 16.40 42.92 14.42
CA ASP A 134 15.23 42.75 13.54
C ASP A 134 15.12 41.33 12.96
N ALA A 135 14.48 40.43 13.72
CA ALA A 135 14.09 39.08 13.29
C ALA A 135 12.84 39.05 12.37
N GLU A 136 12.40 40.18 11.81
CA GLU A 136 11.16 40.26 11.01
C GLU A 136 11.32 39.94 9.52
N ALA A 137 12.55 39.80 9.00
CA ALA A 137 12.80 39.71 7.56
C ALA A 137 13.13 38.33 7.00
N LEU A 138 12.85 37.24 7.73
CA LEU A 138 12.85 35.89 7.14
C LEU A 138 11.42 35.57 6.66
N GLU A 139 11.22 35.46 5.35
CA GLU A 139 9.95 35.02 4.71
C GLU A 139 9.66 33.52 4.99
N LEU A 140 9.60 33.15 6.26
CA LEU A 140 9.08 31.88 6.70
C LEU A 140 7.57 31.86 6.41
N SER A 141 7.12 30.82 5.69
CA SER A 141 5.70 30.62 5.39
C SER A 141 4.84 30.74 6.66
N PRO A 142 3.63 31.32 6.59
CA PRO A 142 2.79 31.57 7.76
C PRO A 142 2.55 30.31 8.62
N ARG A 143 2.50 29.14 7.98
CA ARG A 143 2.31 27.85 8.66
C ARG A 143 3.52 27.42 9.49
N LEU A 144 4.73 27.65 9.00
CA LEU A 144 5.96 27.29 9.70
C LEU A 144 6.20 28.23 10.90
N ARG A 145 5.84 29.51 10.74
CA ARG A 145 5.87 30.50 11.82
C ARG A 145 4.95 30.12 12.98
N GLU A 146 3.74 29.65 12.66
CA GLU A 146 2.77 29.18 13.66
C GLU A 146 3.22 27.89 14.36
N HIS A 147 3.87 26.97 13.64
CA HIS A 147 4.41 25.74 14.23
C HIS A 147 5.56 26.00 15.19
N LEU A 148 6.50 26.87 14.82
CA LEU A 148 7.61 27.27 15.70
C LEU A 148 7.10 28.00 16.95
N ARG A 149 6.08 28.86 16.79
CA ARG A 149 5.47 29.55 17.93
C ARG A 149 4.83 28.58 18.93
N ARG A 150 4.15 27.53 18.45
CA ARG A 150 3.59 26.46 19.30
C ARG A 150 4.68 25.65 20.00
N ALA A 151 5.71 25.23 19.27
CA ALA A 151 6.80 24.43 19.84
C ALA A 151 7.52 25.16 20.98
N ILE A 152 7.73 26.48 20.83
CA ILE A 152 8.32 27.33 21.88
C ILE A 152 7.39 27.46 23.09
N GLN A 153 6.08 27.64 22.89
CA GLN A 153 5.10 27.71 23.99
C GLN A 153 4.94 26.39 24.75
N GLU A 154 5.11 25.26 24.08
CA GLU A 154 5.00 23.92 24.67
C GLU A 154 6.32 23.43 25.32
N GLY A 155 7.37 24.25 25.29
CA GLY A 155 8.65 23.95 25.95
C GLY A 155 9.51 22.92 25.22
N TYR A 156 9.29 22.70 23.92
CA TYR A 156 10.15 21.84 23.11
C TYR A 156 11.48 22.55 22.83
N PRO A 157 12.64 21.96 23.18
CA PRO A 157 13.94 22.52 22.85
C PRO A 157 14.15 22.45 21.33
N VAL A 158 14.29 23.62 20.68
CA VAL A 158 14.63 23.72 19.26
C VAL A 158 16.14 23.82 19.15
N GLU A 159 16.83 22.69 18.98
CA GLU A 159 18.26 22.68 18.70
C GLU A 159 18.50 22.99 17.22
N VAL A 160 19.04 24.18 16.95
CA VAL A 160 19.58 24.54 15.63
C VAL A 160 20.97 23.90 15.53
N GLY A 161 21.04 22.71 14.93
CA GLY A 161 22.28 21.94 14.82
C GLY A 161 23.40 22.77 14.19
N LYS A 162 24.45 23.03 14.99
CA LYS A 162 25.77 23.53 14.57
C LYS A 162 26.74 22.36 14.60
N ASP A 163 26.63 21.46 13.63
CA ASP A 163 27.57 20.36 13.46
C ASP A 163 28.16 20.46 12.04
N GLU A 164 29.42 20.22 11.72
CA GLU A 164 30.64 19.87 12.44
C GLU A 164 31.69 20.04 11.32
N ALA A 165 32.52 21.09 11.37
CA ALA A 165 33.59 21.31 10.41
C ALA A 165 34.93 21.16 11.14
N GLU A 166 35.31 19.91 11.45
CA GLU A 166 36.71 19.54 11.71
C GLU A 166 36.79 18.01 11.84
N ARG A 167 37.05 17.32 10.71
CA ARG A 167 37.72 16.02 10.74
C ARG A 167 38.92 16.06 9.81
N ASP A 168 40.05 16.18 10.49
CA ASP A 168 41.42 15.97 10.04
C ASP A 168 41.56 14.61 9.34
N PHE A 169 41.97 14.62 8.06
CA PHE A 169 42.21 13.44 7.26
C PHE A 169 43.71 13.39 6.98
N THR A 170 44.46 12.71 7.86
CA THR A 170 45.86 12.37 7.61
C THR A 170 45.94 11.08 6.81
N ALA A 171 46.71 11.16 5.73
CA ALA A 171 46.99 10.11 4.78
C ALA A 171 47.78 8.94 5.40
N GLY A 172 47.50 7.74 4.91
CA GLY A 172 48.28 6.54 5.17
C GLY A 172 48.07 5.51 4.08
N ASP A 173 48.98 5.53 3.09
CA ASP A 173 49.28 4.43 2.17
C ASP A 173 49.50 3.11 2.94
N GLN A 174 49.03 1.99 2.38
CA GLN A 174 49.89 0.85 2.06
C GLN A 174 49.16 -0.27 1.31
N ASP A 175 49.88 -0.78 0.31
CA ASP A 175 49.58 -1.83 -0.64
C ASP A 175 49.32 -3.22 0.00
N ALA A 176 48.49 -4.04 -0.66
CA ALA A 176 48.67 -5.50 -0.73
C ALA A 176 47.77 -6.14 -1.80
N GLU A 177 48.32 -6.24 -3.00
CA GLU A 177 48.48 -7.45 -3.82
C GLU A 177 47.50 -8.65 -3.68
N ALA A 178 46.94 -9.01 -4.85
CA ALA A 178 46.74 -10.36 -5.39
C ALA A 178 46.06 -11.47 -4.55
N THR A 179 44.92 -11.96 -5.06
CA THR A 179 44.80 -13.38 -5.43
C THR A 179 43.62 -13.61 -6.39
N ALA A 180 43.96 -13.90 -7.65
CA ALA A 180 43.13 -14.65 -8.57
C ALA A 180 43.33 -16.16 -8.31
N GLY A 181 42.26 -16.96 -8.37
CA GLY A 181 42.41 -18.41 -8.27
C GLY A 181 41.13 -19.23 -8.11
N ALA A 182 40.56 -19.64 -9.26
CA ALA A 182 40.13 -21.00 -9.61
C ALA A 182 39.01 -21.75 -8.83
N MET A 183 38.34 -22.63 -9.60
CA MET A 183 37.50 -23.79 -9.22
C MET A 183 36.06 -23.47 -8.76
N ARG A 184 34.99 -24.05 -9.32
CA ARG A 184 34.82 -25.38 -9.91
C ARG A 184 33.53 -25.44 -10.76
N ASP A 185 33.63 -26.13 -11.89
CA ASP A 185 32.53 -26.82 -12.56
C ASP A 185 31.85 -27.80 -11.61
N VAL A 186 30.51 -27.81 -11.59
CA VAL A 186 29.72 -29.02 -11.36
C VAL A 186 28.48 -28.96 -12.26
N VAL A 187 28.60 -29.65 -13.39
CA VAL A 187 27.49 -30.16 -14.20
C VAL A 187 26.94 -31.39 -13.48
N VAL A 188 25.63 -31.42 -13.21
CA VAL A 188 24.88 -32.68 -13.04
C VAL A 188 23.58 -32.56 -13.82
N HIS A 189 23.57 -33.18 -15.00
CA HIS A 189 22.36 -33.64 -15.66
C HIS A 189 21.76 -34.80 -14.87
N GLY A 190 20.44 -34.79 -14.67
CA GLY A 190 19.71 -35.90 -14.10
C GLY A 190 18.26 -35.85 -14.56
N ASP A 191 18.00 -36.42 -15.74
CA ASP A 191 16.66 -36.83 -16.17
C ASP A 191 16.14 -37.90 -15.22
N PHE A 192 14.96 -37.66 -14.64
CA PHE A 192 14.26 -38.65 -13.83
C PHE A 192 12.80 -38.74 -14.29
N THR A 193 12.56 -39.65 -15.23
CA THR A 193 11.24 -40.13 -15.61
C THR A 193 10.87 -41.29 -14.70
N VAL A 194 9.89 -41.07 -13.80
CA VAL A 194 9.22 -42.16 -13.08
C VAL A 194 7.81 -42.30 -13.60
N ASN A 195 7.66 -43.30 -14.45
CA ASN A 195 6.38 -43.95 -14.72
C ASN A 195 5.95 -44.68 -13.45
N ASN A 196 4.85 -44.25 -12.84
CA ASN A 196 4.17 -45.06 -11.83
C ASN A 196 2.92 -45.68 -12.47
N ARG A 197 3.13 -46.86 -13.04
CA ARG A 197 2.12 -47.82 -13.45
C ARG A 197 1.86 -48.70 -12.24
N VAL A 198 0.66 -48.60 -11.67
CA VAL A 198 0.16 -49.57 -10.69
C VAL A 198 -1.05 -50.24 -11.34
N ASP A 199 -0.77 -51.41 -11.87
CA ASP A 199 -1.75 -52.45 -12.18
C ASP A 199 -2.15 -53.12 -10.84
N ALA A 200 -3.45 -53.18 -10.54
CA ALA A 200 -4.08 -54.10 -9.58
C ALA A 200 -5.58 -54.17 -9.96
N ALA A 201 -6.01 -55.19 -10.70
CA ALA A 201 -6.61 -56.44 -10.19
C ALA A 201 -7.87 -56.13 -9.34
N ALA A 202 -9.11 -56.24 -9.85
CA ALA A 202 -9.84 -57.39 -10.38
C ALA A 202 -10.03 -58.52 -9.35
N GLU A 203 -11.09 -58.42 -8.55
CA GLU A 203 -11.89 -59.49 -7.90
C GLU A 203 -13.22 -58.82 -7.47
N ASP A 204 -14.38 -59.46 -7.36
CA ASP A 204 -14.99 -60.70 -7.82
C ASP A 204 -16.46 -60.57 -7.32
N GLY A 205 -17.37 -61.32 -7.94
CA GLY A 205 -18.82 -61.18 -7.81
C GLY A 205 -19.40 -61.43 -6.42
N GLY A 206 -20.56 -60.84 -6.20
CA GLY A 206 -21.41 -61.06 -5.04
C GLY A 206 -22.84 -60.66 -5.37
N ASP A 207 -23.56 -61.58 -6.00
CA ASP A 207 -25.00 -61.50 -6.24
C ASP A 207 -25.75 -61.48 -4.89
N GLN A 208 -26.49 -60.40 -4.64
CA GLN A 208 -27.54 -60.39 -3.62
C GLN A 208 -28.84 -59.87 -4.23
N GLU A 209 -29.61 -60.85 -4.66
CA GLU A 209 -31.04 -60.85 -4.93
C GLU A 209 -31.81 -60.68 -3.61
N GLY A 210 -32.79 -59.77 -3.56
CA GLY A 210 -33.72 -59.68 -2.43
C GLY A 210 -34.40 -58.32 -2.22
N ASP A 211 -35.65 -58.27 -2.69
CA ASP A 211 -36.77 -57.50 -2.16
C ASP A 211 -36.86 -55.99 -2.42
N ASP A 212 -37.67 -55.68 -3.45
CA ASP A 212 -38.33 -54.39 -3.70
C ASP A 212 -39.32 -54.00 -2.58
N PRO A 213 -39.17 -52.83 -1.94
CA PRO A 213 -40.26 -52.17 -1.24
C PRO A 213 -40.98 -51.14 -2.15
N PRO A 214 -42.29 -50.92 -1.91
CA PRO A 214 -43.17 -50.22 -2.84
C PRO A 214 -42.88 -48.72 -2.91
N ALA A 215 -43.06 -48.20 -4.13
CA ALA A 215 -43.00 -46.80 -4.53
C ALA A 215 -43.54 -45.83 -3.48
N GLN A 216 -42.64 -45.03 -2.92
CA GLN A 216 -42.97 -43.82 -2.16
C GLN A 216 -42.80 -42.58 -3.05
N PRO A 217 -43.62 -41.53 -2.82
CA PRO A 217 -43.88 -40.47 -3.80
C PRO A 217 -42.65 -39.57 -4.04
N LEU A 218 -42.38 -39.34 -5.33
CA LEU A 218 -41.34 -38.52 -5.96
C LEU A 218 -41.41 -37.01 -5.65
N LEU A 219 -41.64 -36.60 -4.40
CA LEU A 219 -41.76 -35.18 -4.04
C LEU A 219 -40.74 -34.66 -3.02
N VAL A 220 -39.82 -35.48 -2.51
CA VAL A 220 -38.84 -35.04 -1.48
C VAL A 220 -37.41 -34.84 -2.03
N SER A 221 -37.13 -35.23 -3.28
CA SER A 221 -35.79 -35.06 -3.87
C SER A 221 -35.47 -33.62 -4.32
N ALA A 222 -36.43 -32.68 -4.24
CA ALA A 222 -36.21 -31.28 -4.63
C ALA A 222 -35.59 -30.40 -3.52
N LEU A 223 -35.40 -30.94 -2.31
CA LEU A 223 -34.86 -30.20 -1.15
C LEU A 223 -33.46 -30.66 -0.73
N ARG A 224 -32.83 -31.56 -1.51
CA ARG A 224 -31.48 -32.10 -1.25
C ARG A 224 -30.37 -31.35 -2.02
N ASP A 225 -30.62 -30.13 -2.47
CA ASP A 225 -29.62 -29.27 -3.10
C ASP A 225 -29.36 -27.99 -2.27
N GLY A 226 -29.17 -28.15 -0.95
CA GLY A 226 -28.79 -27.03 -0.07
C GLY A 226 -27.49 -26.33 -0.49
N GLU A 227 -26.63 -27.02 -1.26
CA GLU A 227 -25.43 -26.43 -1.84
C GLU A 227 -25.74 -25.44 -2.99
N MET A 228 -26.77 -25.73 -3.80
CA MET A 228 -27.20 -24.82 -4.87
C MET A 228 -27.81 -23.54 -4.30
N PHE A 229 -28.55 -23.64 -3.19
CA PHE A 229 -29.11 -22.48 -2.51
C PHE A 229 -28.01 -21.56 -1.96
N GLY A 230 -26.96 -22.14 -1.36
CA GLY A 230 -25.80 -21.39 -0.89
C GLY A 230 -25.07 -20.65 -2.02
N ARG A 231 -24.82 -21.32 -3.14
CA ARG A 231 -24.17 -20.70 -4.32
C ARG A 231 -25.03 -19.59 -4.93
N LEU A 232 -26.34 -19.81 -5.03
CA LEU A 232 -27.28 -18.81 -5.54
C LEU A 232 -27.33 -17.58 -4.63
N MET A 233 -27.33 -17.77 -3.31
CA MET A 233 -27.32 -16.66 -2.34
C MET A 233 -26.02 -15.86 -2.42
N ILE A 234 -24.87 -16.53 -2.56
CA ILE A 234 -23.58 -15.87 -2.75
C ILE A 234 -23.58 -15.05 -4.05
N LEU A 235 -24.08 -15.59 -5.16
CA LEU A 235 -24.19 -14.86 -6.42
C LEU A 235 -25.13 -13.65 -6.33
N LEU A 236 -26.25 -13.77 -5.62
CA LEU A 236 -27.15 -12.64 -5.37
C LEU A 236 -26.49 -11.54 -4.52
N LEU A 237 -25.70 -11.92 -3.51
CA LEU A 237 -24.93 -10.95 -2.73
C LEU A 237 -23.90 -10.23 -3.59
N PHE A 238 -23.13 -10.95 -4.43
CA PHE A 238 -22.18 -10.34 -5.35
C PHE A 238 -22.86 -9.42 -6.37
N ALA A 239 -23.98 -9.84 -6.94
CA ALA A 239 -24.76 -9.01 -7.85
C ALA A 239 -25.25 -7.73 -7.16
N SER A 240 -25.76 -7.83 -5.93
CA SER A 240 -26.21 -6.67 -5.15
C SER A 240 -25.06 -5.71 -4.81
N ALA A 241 -23.90 -6.23 -4.41
CA ALA A 241 -22.71 -5.44 -4.11
C ALA A 241 -22.19 -4.74 -5.38
N PHE A 242 -22.19 -5.43 -6.52
CA PHE A 242 -21.79 -4.88 -7.80
C PHE A 242 -22.69 -3.72 -8.24
N VAL A 243 -24.02 -3.87 -8.12
CA VAL A 243 -24.98 -2.79 -8.41
C VAL A 243 -24.76 -1.59 -7.48
N LEU A 244 -24.46 -1.82 -6.20
CA LEU A 244 -24.18 -0.76 -5.24
C LEU A 244 -22.88 -0.01 -5.56
N VAL A 245 -21.82 -0.71 -5.97
CA VAL A 245 -20.57 -0.09 -6.42
C VAL A 245 -20.81 0.75 -7.68
N LEU A 246 -21.53 0.23 -8.67
CA LEU A 246 -21.90 0.98 -9.87
C LEU A 246 -22.71 2.24 -9.52
N PHE A 247 -23.66 2.13 -8.60
CA PHE A 247 -24.44 3.26 -8.13
C PHE A 247 -23.55 4.35 -7.49
N ILE A 248 -22.60 3.97 -6.62
CA ILE A 248 -21.65 4.90 -6.01
C ILE A 248 -20.80 5.60 -7.08
N VAL A 249 -20.29 4.86 -8.08
CA VAL A 249 -19.48 5.43 -9.17
C VAL A 249 -20.30 6.44 -9.99
N VAL A 250 -21.54 6.10 -10.34
CA VAL A 250 -22.43 7.01 -11.09
C VAL A 250 -22.75 8.27 -10.29
N VAL A 251 -23.09 8.15 -9.01
CA VAL A 251 -23.32 9.31 -8.13
C VAL A 251 -22.06 10.17 -8.00
N SER A 252 -20.89 9.55 -7.85
CA SER A 252 -19.60 10.26 -7.79
C SER A 252 -19.31 11.04 -9.09
N MET A 253 -19.58 10.45 -10.26
CA MET A 253 -19.45 11.16 -11.54
C MET A 253 -20.42 12.34 -11.65
N ILE A 254 -21.69 12.15 -11.25
CA ILE A 254 -22.71 13.23 -11.28
C ILE A 254 -22.30 14.38 -10.35
N THR A 255 -21.89 14.07 -9.12
CA THR A 255 -21.47 15.10 -8.14
C THR A 255 -20.22 15.84 -8.59
N SER A 256 -19.24 15.16 -9.19
CA SER A 256 -18.02 15.79 -9.72
C SER A 256 -18.33 16.75 -10.87
N ASN A 257 -19.19 16.34 -11.80
CA ASN A 257 -19.63 17.19 -12.91
C ASN A 257 -20.46 18.37 -12.42
N LEU A 258 -21.31 18.18 -11.40
CA LEU A 258 -22.10 19.25 -10.80
C LEU A 258 -21.19 20.27 -10.11
N MET A 259 -20.19 19.82 -9.33
CA MET A 259 -19.22 20.71 -8.68
C MET A 259 -18.40 21.51 -9.70
N ALA A 260 -18.00 20.90 -10.81
CA ALA A 260 -17.31 21.60 -11.90
C ALA A 260 -18.21 22.68 -12.54
N ALA A 261 -19.49 22.35 -12.79
CA ALA A 261 -20.44 23.30 -13.35
C ALA A 261 -20.72 24.48 -12.38
N VAL A 262 -20.89 24.20 -11.09
CA VAL A 262 -21.06 25.23 -10.05
C VAL A 262 -19.82 26.13 -9.99
N GLY A 263 -18.61 25.55 -10.03
CA GLY A 263 -17.36 26.32 -10.07
C GLY A 263 -17.28 27.26 -11.28
N ALA A 264 -17.69 26.81 -12.47
CA ALA A 264 -17.73 27.63 -13.68
C ALA A 264 -18.72 28.80 -13.55
N VAL A 265 -19.91 28.56 -12.99
CA VAL A 265 -20.92 29.61 -12.75
C VAL A 265 -20.41 30.64 -11.75
N VAL A 266 -19.81 30.21 -10.63
CA VAL A 266 -19.23 31.12 -9.63
C VAL A 266 -18.08 31.96 -10.22
N GLY A 267 -17.24 31.35 -11.06
CA GLY A 267 -16.18 32.04 -11.79
C GLY A 267 -16.73 33.11 -12.74
N LEU A 268 -17.79 32.79 -13.50
CA LEU A 268 -18.43 33.72 -14.42
C LEU A 268 -19.09 34.89 -13.68
N VAL A 269 -19.80 34.61 -12.57
CA VAL A 269 -20.39 35.66 -11.72
C VAL A 269 -19.30 36.58 -11.16
N SER A 270 -18.17 36.04 -10.71
CA SER A 270 -17.04 36.82 -10.20
C SER A 270 -16.41 37.70 -11.29
N LEU A 271 -16.27 37.18 -12.51
CA LEU A 271 -15.76 37.93 -13.66
C LEU A 271 -16.71 39.08 -14.05
N VAL A 272 -18.02 38.83 -14.09
CA VAL A 272 -19.02 39.87 -14.36
C VAL A 272 -18.98 40.95 -13.27
N ALA A 273 -18.89 40.58 -12.00
CA ALA A 273 -18.76 41.52 -10.90
C ALA A 273 -17.49 42.37 -11.02
N ALA A 274 -16.35 41.76 -11.38
CA ALA A 274 -15.09 42.48 -11.60
C ALA A 274 -15.18 43.47 -12.77
N LEU A 275 -15.84 43.09 -13.88
CA LEU A 275 -16.05 43.97 -15.03
C LEU A 275 -16.96 45.16 -14.70
N LEU A 276 -18.03 44.93 -13.93
CA LEU A 276 -18.90 46.00 -13.46
C LEU A 276 -18.15 46.95 -12.52
N PHE A 277 -17.35 46.41 -11.60
CA PHE A 277 -16.53 47.21 -10.69
C PHE A 277 -15.47 48.04 -11.43
N TRP A 278 -14.83 47.45 -12.44
CA TRP A 278 -13.87 48.15 -13.29
C TRP A 278 -14.54 49.26 -14.11
N GLY A 279 -15.68 48.97 -14.76
CA GLY A 279 -16.44 49.96 -15.51
C GLY A 279 -16.93 51.13 -14.64
N PHE A 280 -17.39 50.85 -13.43
CA PHE A 280 -17.80 51.88 -12.47
C PHE A 280 -16.62 52.78 -12.05
N ASN A 281 -15.44 52.20 -11.78
CA ASN A 281 -14.24 52.97 -11.48
C ASN A 281 -13.75 53.80 -12.68
N TYR A 282 -13.85 53.27 -13.89
CA TYR A 282 -13.45 53.96 -15.12
C TYR A 282 -14.29 55.22 -15.36
N ILE A 283 -15.61 55.15 -15.13
CA ILE A 283 -16.50 56.31 -15.26
C ILE A 283 -16.17 57.38 -14.20
N ASN A 284 -15.87 56.96 -12.96
CA ASN A 284 -15.58 57.91 -11.88
C ASN A 284 -14.18 58.54 -11.98
N THR A 285 -13.20 57.85 -12.55
CA THR A 285 -11.82 58.34 -12.68
C THR A 285 -11.56 59.05 -14.01
N SER A 286 -12.55 59.10 -14.90
CA SER A 286 -12.43 59.85 -16.16
C SER A 286 -12.18 61.32 -15.85
N PRO A 287 -11.04 61.89 -16.29
CA PRO A 287 -10.67 63.25 -15.98
C PRO A 287 -11.74 64.19 -16.54
N ARG A 288 -12.39 64.95 -15.66
CA ARG A 288 -13.30 66.01 -16.09
C ARG A 288 -12.49 66.96 -16.96
N VAL A 289 -12.81 67.01 -18.25
CA VAL A 289 -12.22 67.96 -19.18
C VAL A 289 -12.42 69.34 -18.56
N PRO A 290 -11.34 70.08 -18.23
CA PRO A 290 -11.49 71.40 -17.66
C PRO A 290 -12.29 72.24 -18.67
N PRO A 291 -13.32 72.98 -18.23
CA PRO A 291 -14.09 73.82 -19.13
C PRO A 291 -13.11 74.73 -19.86
N CYS A 292 -13.16 74.71 -21.19
CA CYS A 292 -12.37 75.60 -22.03
C CYS A 292 -12.77 77.03 -21.66
N ASN A 293 -11.99 77.66 -20.78
CA ASN A 293 -12.11 79.08 -20.51
C ASN A 293 -11.82 79.77 -21.84
N HIS A 294 -12.89 80.25 -22.49
CA HIS A 294 -12.81 81.20 -23.59
C HIS A 294 -11.99 82.38 -23.09
N ALA A 295 -10.70 82.38 -23.42
CA ALA A 295 -9.83 83.52 -23.25
C ALA A 295 -10.42 84.64 -24.12
N SER A 296 -11.10 85.57 -23.47
CA SER A 296 -11.52 86.84 -24.07
C SER A 296 -10.26 87.52 -24.62
N GLY A 297 -10.15 87.56 -25.93
CA GLY A 297 -9.05 88.22 -26.62
C GLY A 297 -9.01 89.70 -26.24
N LYS A 298 -7.94 90.11 -25.55
CA LYS A 298 -7.44 91.48 -25.67
C LYS A 298 -6.56 91.52 -26.91
N PRO A 299 -6.90 92.31 -27.94
CA PRO A 299 -5.99 92.50 -29.07
C PRO A 299 -4.71 93.21 -28.61
N PRO A 300 -3.54 92.88 -29.19
CA PRO A 300 -2.29 93.53 -28.86
C PRO A 300 -2.29 95.00 -29.34
N PRO A 301 -1.69 95.93 -28.57
CA PRO A 301 -1.56 97.32 -28.99
C PRO A 301 -0.44 97.44 -30.01
N TRP A 302 -0.76 98.00 -31.18
CA TRP A 302 0.21 98.66 -32.05
C TRP A 302 -0.07 100.16 -32.00
N HIS A 303 1.02 100.93 -31.84
CA HIS A 303 1.16 102.38 -31.72
C HIS A 303 1.06 102.99 -30.31
#